data_AF-A0A074LVA2-F1
#
_entry.id   AF-A0A074LVA2-F1
#
_cell.length_a   1.000
_cell.length_b   1.000
_cell.length_c   1.000
_cell.angle_alpha   90.00
_cell.angle_beta   90.00
_cell.angle_gamma   90.00
#
_symmetry.space_group_name_H-M   'P 1'
#
loop_
_entity.id
_entity.type
_entity.pdbx_description
1 polymer ?
#
loop_
_entity_poly.entity_id
_entity_poly.type
_entity_poly.pdbx_seq_one_letter_code
_entity_poly.pdbx_strand_id
1 'polypeptide(L)'
;MTSYSREDLSWTSDLKETFDGDVELQDEQGHAIRMELEAEFKVGEQRYAVLRRPGAAVGEHELYHVSSSTDGEISITTIEDDDEWEDISELYDECTLPEEL
;
A
#
# COMPACT_ATOMS: atom_id res chain seq x y z
N MET A 1 10.71 -12.51 12.97
CA MET A 1 11.66 -11.37 12.98
C MET A 1 11.33 -10.67 11.69
N THR A 2 10.71 -9.51 11.78
CA THR A 2 10.50 -8.72 10.57
C THR A 2 11.87 -8.41 9.97
N SER A 3 12.01 -8.59 8.66
CA SER A 3 13.25 -8.30 7.95
C SER A 3 13.47 -6.79 7.79
N TYR A 4 12.42 -5.98 7.97
CA TYR A 4 12.43 -4.54 7.77
C TYR A 4 12.18 -3.77 9.07
N SER A 5 12.67 -2.53 9.13
CA SER A 5 12.47 -1.60 10.24
C SER A 5 11.97 -0.26 9.72
N ARG A 6 11.42 0.58 10.60
CA ARG A 6 10.91 1.92 10.22
C ARG A 6 11.91 2.78 9.45
N GLU A 7 13.20 2.54 9.66
CA GLU A 7 14.31 3.24 9.00
C GLU A 7 14.46 2.86 7.52
N ASP A 8 14.02 1.66 7.12
CA ASP A 8 14.00 1.19 5.72
C ASP A 8 12.75 1.66 4.97
N LEU A 9 11.70 2.05 5.70
CA LEU A 9 10.46 2.58 5.13
C LEU A 9 10.62 4.05 4.75
N SER A 10 10.42 4.34 3.47
CA SER A 10 10.37 5.71 2.94
C SER A 10 8.96 6.03 2.48
N TRP A 11 8.29 6.95 3.17
CA TRP A 11 6.98 7.46 2.75
C TRP A 11 7.06 8.15 1.39
N THR A 12 6.16 7.82 0.49
CA THR A 12 6.07 8.42 -0.85
C THR A 12 4.78 9.22 -1.02
N SER A 13 4.65 9.91 -2.15
CA SER A 13 3.42 10.60 -2.53
C SER A 13 3.13 10.50 -4.04
N ASP A 14 3.85 9.60 -4.74
CA ASP A 14 3.76 9.41 -6.18
C ASP A 14 2.37 8.96 -6.62
N LEU A 15 1.78 7.98 -5.94
CA LEU A 15 0.42 7.52 -6.22
C LEU A 15 -0.60 8.62 -5.93
N LYS A 16 -0.43 9.34 -4.82
CA LYS A 16 -1.32 10.45 -4.47
C LYS A 16 -1.27 11.57 -5.49
N GLU A 17 -0.08 11.91 -5.99
CA GLU A 17 0.10 12.93 -7.02
C GLU A 17 -0.39 12.47 -8.39
N THR A 18 -0.30 11.16 -8.69
CA THR A 18 -0.72 10.58 -9.98
C THR A 18 -2.23 10.36 -10.04
N PHE A 19 -2.83 9.86 -8.96
CA PHE A 19 -4.22 9.42 -8.88
C PHE A 19 -5.10 10.35 -8.02
N ASP A 20 -4.59 11.49 -7.56
CA ASP A 20 -5.29 12.44 -6.67
C ASP A 20 -5.77 11.80 -5.35
N GLY A 21 -5.13 10.70 -4.93
CA GLY A 21 -5.47 9.95 -3.72
C GLY A 21 -6.66 8.99 -3.87
N ASP A 22 -7.16 8.77 -5.09
CA ASP A 22 -8.24 7.84 -5.36
C ASP A 22 -7.86 6.91 -6.50
N VAL A 23 -7.72 5.63 -6.16
CA VAL A 23 -7.17 4.61 -7.05
C VAL A 23 -8.31 3.74 -7.55
N GLU A 24 -8.44 3.63 -8.87
CA GLU A 24 -9.34 2.68 -9.50
C GLU A 24 -8.58 1.41 -9.84
N LEU A 25 -8.86 0.33 -9.11
CA LEU A 25 -8.30 -0.99 -9.41
C LEU A 25 -9.27 -1.82 -10.23
N GLN A 26 -8.74 -2.72 -11.04
CA GLN A 26 -9.54 -3.71 -11.73
C GLN A 26 -9.44 -5.05 -11.00
N ASP A 27 -10.58 -5.56 -10.54
CA ASP A 27 -10.68 -6.89 -9.93
C ASP A 27 -10.47 -8.00 -10.96
N GLU A 28 -10.26 -9.24 -10.50
CA GLU A 28 -10.12 -10.44 -11.34
C GLU A 28 -11.30 -10.64 -12.31
N GLN A 29 -12.48 -10.13 -11.96
CA GLN A 29 -13.69 -10.18 -12.78
C GLN A 29 -13.76 -9.07 -13.85
N GLY A 30 -12.78 -8.16 -13.90
CA GLY A 30 -12.76 -7.00 -14.78
C GLY A 30 -13.63 -5.84 -14.30
N HIS A 31 -14.03 -5.83 -13.03
CA HIS A 31 -14.77 -4.72 -12.45
C HIS A 31 -13.82 -3.67 -11.88
N ALA A 32 -14.06 -2.41 -12.26
CA ALA A 32 -13.41 -1.27 -11.64
C ALA A 32 -13.93 -1.10 -10.20
N ILE A 33 -13.03 -1.20 -9.23
CA ILE A 33 -13.26 -0.97 -7.81
C ILE A 33 -12.49 0.30 -7.43
N ARG A 34 -13.23 1.28 -6.96
CA ARG A 34 -12.69 2.53 -6.47
C ARG A 34 -12.22 2.35 -5.02
N MET A 35 -10.98 2.74 -4.74
CA MET A 35 -10.40 2.68 -3.41
C MET A 35 -9.70 4.00 -3.08
N GLU A 36 -9.75 4.38 -1.82
CA GLU A 36 -9.06 5.57 -1.32
C GLU A 36 -7.63 5.20 -0.92
N LEU A 37 -6.66 5.96 -1.40
CA LEU A 37 -5.27 5.84 -0.97
C LEU A 37 -5.12 6.44 0.43
N GLU A 38 -4.90 5.57 1.41
CA GLU A 38 -4.64 5.99 2.79
C GLU A 38 -3.17 6.35 2.98
N ALA A 39 -2.29 5.51 2.47
CA ALA A 39 -0.84 5.65 2.61
C ALA A 39 -0.10 5.01 1.43
N GLU A 40 1.10 5.49 1.15
CA GLU A 40 2.02 4.83 0.24
C GLU A 40 3.44 4.95 0.78
N PHE A 41 4.21 3.89 0.59
CA PHE A 41 5.58 3.86 1.06
C PHE A 41 6.42 2.87 0.24
N LYS A 42 7.72 3.05 0.34
CA LYS A 42 8.72 2.23 -0.31
C LYS A 42 9.58 1.53 0.74
N VAL A 43 9.86 0.25 0.54
CA VAL A 43 10.81 -0.53 1.35
C VAL A 43 11.86 -1.11 0.42
N GLY A 44 13.09 -0.64 0.53
CA GLY A 44 14.17 -1.02 -0.38
C GLY A 44 13.88 -0.64 -1.85
N GLU A 45 13.62 -1.64 -2.69
CA GLU A 45 13.25 -1.48 -4.11
C GLU A 45 11.75 -1.64 -4.37
N GLN A 46 11.00 -2.21 -3.42
CA GLN A 46 9.57 -2.48 -3.53
C GLN A 46 8.73 -1.29 -3.05
N ARG A 47 7.56 -1.10 -3.65
CA ARG A 47 6.60 -0.05 -3.27
C ARG A 47 5.28 -0.68 -2.86
N TYR A 48 4.65 -0.08 -1.87
CA TYR A 48 3.42 -0.55 -1.28
C TYR A 48 2.42 0.59 -1.17
N ALA A 49 1.15 0.24 -1.33
CA ALA A 49 0.03 1.13 -1.15
C ALA A 49 -0.94 0.54 -0.14
N VAL A 50 -1.38 1.38 0.78
CA VAL A 50 -2.44 1.10 1.73
C VAL A 50 -3.69 1.72 1.15
N LEU A 51 -4.59 0.85 0.70
CA LEU A 51 -5.84 1.25 0.06
C LEU A 51 -6.99 0.83 0.98
N ARG A 52 -8.03 1.65 1.01
CA ARG A 52 -9.25 1.33 1.76
C ARG A 52 -10.47 1.50 0.87
N ARG A 53 -11.51 0.74 1.15
CA ARG A 53 -12.79 0.90 0.43
C ARG A 53 -13.50 2.17 0.89
N PRO A 54 -14.19 2.86 -0.03
CA PRO A 54 -14.98 4.05 0.34
C PRO A 54 -16.07 3.66 1.34
N GLY A 55 -16.00 4.24 2.54
CA GLY A 55 -16.93 3.97 3.63
C GLY A 55 -16.58 2.79 4.53
N ALA A 56 -15.39 2.19 4.39
CA ALA A 56 -14.85 1.24 5.35
C ALA A 56 -14.53 1.93 6.70
N ALA A 57 -14.51 1.17 7.79
CA ALA A 57 -14.14 1.70 9.10
C ALA A 57 -12.64 2.05 9.16
N VAL A 58 -12.27 2.93 10.10
CA VAL A 58 -10.85 3.24 10.37
C VAL A 58 -10.16 1.95 10.83
N GLY A 59 -9.11 1.54 10.11
CA GLY A 59 -8.41 0.27 10.33
C GLY A 59 -8.80 -0.86 9.38
N GLU A 60 -9.85 -0.71 8.57
CA GLU A 60 -10.15 -1.64 7.47
C GLU A 60 -9.40 -1.21 6.20
N HIS A 61 -8.09 -1.40 6.21
CA HIS A 61 -7.21 -1.16 5.08
C HIS A 61 -6.67 -2.47 4.50
N GLU A 62 -6.35 -2.44 3.21
CA GLU A 62 -5.77 -3.54 2.44
C GLU A 62 -4.42 -3.07 1.88
N LEU A 63 -3.39 -3.91 2.03
CA LEU A 63 -2.04 -3.66 1.52
C LEU A 63 -1.88 -4.25 0.13
N TYR A 64 -1.34 -3.45 -0.78
CA TYR A 64 -1.07 -3.85 -2.15
C TYR A 64 0.37 -3.54 -2.54
N HIS A 65 0.94 -4.39 -3.38
CA HIS A 65 2.22 -4.17 -4.02
C HIS A 65 2.06 -3.26 -5.24
N VAL A 66 2.99 -2.32 -5.42
CA VAL A 66 2.96 -1.29 -6.45
C VAL A 66 4.20 -1.43 -7.31
N SER A 67 4.00 -1.80 -8.57
CA SER A 67 5.05 -1.94 -9.55
C SER A 67 4.93 -0.86 -10.61
N SER A 68 6.04 -0.21 -10.96
CA SER A 68 6.08 0.72 -12.11
C SER A 68 6.70 0.01 -13.31
N SER A 69 5.95 -0.09 -14.41
CA SER A 69 6.49 -0.57 -15.67
C SER A 69 7.45 0.44 -16.29
N THR A 70 8.31 -0.02 -17.21
CA THR A 70 9.26 0.81 -17.98
C THR A 70 8.57 1.95 -18.76
N ASP A 71 7.29 1.79 -19.10
CA ASP A 71 6.50 2.82 -19.79
C ASP A 71 5.98 3.93 -18.85
N GLY A 72 6.21 3.80 -17.54
CA GLY A 72 5.69 4.71 -16.51
C GLY A 72 4.29 4.35 -16.01
N GLU A 73 3.70 3.26 -16.51
CA GLU A 73 2.42 2.76 -16.02
C GLU A 73 2.60 2.12 -14.63
N ILE A 74 1.76 2.53 -13.68
CA ILE A 74 1.75 1.98 -12.33
C ILE A 74 0.74 0.84 -12.28
N SER A 75 1.19 -0.32 -11.83
CA SER A 75 0.38 -1.53 -11.64
C SER A 75 0.31 -1.83 -10.15
N ILE A 76 -0.90 -2.07 -9.65
CA ILE A 76 -1.16 -2.37 -8.25
C ILE A 76 -1.74 -3.78 -8.17
N THR A 77 -1.11 -4.64 -7.39
CA THR A 77 -1.46 -6.06 -7.25
C THR A 77 -1.52 -6.44 -5.77
N THR A 78 -2.35 -7.42 -5.43
CA THR A 78 -2.34 -8.01 -4.09
C THR A 78 -0.97 -8.62 -3.80
N ILE A 79 -0.53 -8.56 -2.55
CA ILE A 79 0.69 -9.23 -2.11
C ILE A 79 0.38 -10.73 -2.06
N GLU A 80 0.97 -11.52 -2.97
CA GLU A 80 0.77 -12.98 -3.03
C GLU A 80 1.68 -13.75 -2.06
N ASP A 81 2.77 -13.10 -1.61
CA ASP A 81 3.74 -13.68 -0.68
C ASP A 81 3.33 -13.35 0.77
N ASP A 82 2.96 -14.39 1.51
CA ASP A 82 2.39 -14.24 2.87
C ASP A 82 3.44 -13.68 3.85
N ASP A 83 4.71 -14.10 3.73
CA ASP A 83 5.83 -13.61 4.54
C ASP A 83 6.03 -12.10 4.29
N GLU A 84 6.04 -11.68 3.02
CA GLU A 84 6.10 -10.26 2.66
C GLU A 84 4.91 -9.46 3.21
N TRP A 85 3.71 -10.01 3.10
CA TRP A 85 2.51 -9.35 3.62
C TRP A 85 2.60 -9.16 5.14
N GLU A 86 3.01 -10.19 5.89
CA GLU A 86 3.20 -10.09 7.35
C GLU A 86 4.25 -9.03 7.69
N ASP A 87 5.42 -9.06 7.03
CA ASP A 87 6.52 -8.11 7.25
C ASP A 87 6.09 -6.65 7.05
N ILE A 88 5.39 -6.37 5.95
CA ILE A 88 4.98 -5.03 5.56
C ILE A 88 3.80 -4.54 6.39
N SER A 89 2.86 -5.43 6.72
CA SER A 89 1.71 -5.14 7.58
C SER A 89 2.15 -4.78 8.99
N GLU A 90 3.03 -5.59 9.60
CA GLU A 90 3.61 -5.28 10.90
C GLU A 90 4.39 -3.96 10.86
N LEU A 91 5.19 -3.71 9.81
CA LEU A 91 5.95 -2.47 9.66
C LEU A 91 5.06 -1.22 9.53
N TYR A 92 3.98 -1.32 8.76
CA TYR A 92 3.02 -0.22 8.59
C TYR A 92 2.27 0.07 9.90
N ASP A 93 1.75 -0.97 10.56
CA ASP A 93 1.09 -0.84 11.85
C ASP A 93 2.06 -0.24 12.87
N GLU A 94 3.31 -0.70 12.91
CA GLU A 94 4.35 -0.15 13.77
C GLU A 94 4.63 1.35 13.50
N CYS A 95 4.59 1.79 12.23
CA CYS A 95 4.80 3.19 11.86
C CYS A 95 3.57 4.08 12.05
N THR A 96 2.37 3.53 12.01
CA THR A 96 1.09 4.27 12.07
C THR A 96 0.42 4.21 13.43
N LEU A 97 0.73 3.21 14.24
CA LEU A 97 0.39 3.17 15.64
C LEU A 97 0.99 4.41 16.32
N PRO A 98 0.15 5.29 16.89
CA PRO A 98 0.67 6.28 17.81
C PRO A 98 1.33 5.51 18.97
N GLU A 99 2.60 5.78 19.26
CA GLU A 99 3.20 5.32 20.52
C GLU A 99 2.22 5.71 21.64
N GLU A 100 1.57 4.73 22.25
CA GLU A 100 0.65 5.00 23.36
C GLU A 100 1.44 5.72 24.46
N LEU A 101 1.08 6.99 24.67
CA LEU A 101 1.58 7.91 25.70
C LEU A 101 1.18 7.47 27.12
#